data_AF-A0A7Y2Z9Z8-F1
#
_entry.id   AF-A0A7Y2Z9Z8-F1
#
_cell.length_a   1.000
_cell.length_b   1.000
_cell.length_c   1.000
_cell.angle_alpha   90.00
_cell.angle_beta   90.00
_cell.angle_gamma   90.00
#
_symmetry.space_group_name_H-M   'P 1'
#
loop_
_entity.id
_entity.type
_entity.pdbx_description
1 polymer ?
#
loop_
_entity_poly.entity_id
_entity_poly.type
_entity_poly.pdbx_seq_one_letter_code
_entity_poly.pdbx_strand_id
1 'polypeptide(L)'
;MNERIARLRTLSFETRPSISAERALLETQFYQQEYGKHSIPVLRALCFKYLCEHKTIYIGDDELIVGERGPAPKVVPTFPELTCHSEEDLRILNDRPMTGYRVAEADIAAYRDKVIPYWQGRSMRERIFSEVPEEWRAAYEAGLYTEFMEQRAPGHTALDGTIYEQGMVDFQRRIRERIVALDYLNDSEASDKYEQLKAMEIACEAAIIFAERHA
;
A
#
# COMPACT_ATOMS: atom_id res chain seq x y z
N MET A 1 32.75 8.06 -6.31
CA MET A 1 31.67 7.25 -6.91
C MET A 1 32.33 6.16 -7.72
N ASN A 2 32.06 4.87 -7.44
CA ASN A 2 32.62 3.76 -8.20
C ASN A 2 31.71 3.40 -9.39
N GLU A 3 32.17 2.52 -10.29
CA GLU A 3 31.43 2.16 -11.51
C GLU A 3 30.06 1.55 -11.21
N ARG A 4 29.97 0.69 -10.18
CA ARG A 4 28.70 0.09 -9.73
C ARG A 4 27.67 1.16 -9.38
N ILE A 5 28.05 2.12 -8.54
CA ILE A 5 27.19 3.24 -8.13
C ILE A 5 26.84 4.13 -9.33
N ALA A 6 27.77 4.34 -10.27
CA ALA A 6 27.48 5.11 -11.49
C ALA A 6 26.38 4.43 -12.33
N ARG A 7 26.47 3.11 -12.55
CA ARG A 7 25.45 2.34 -13.29
C ARG A 7 24.09 2.35 -12.59
N LEU A 8 24.04 2.09 -11.28
CA LEU A 8 22.80 2.15 -10.49
C LEU A 8 22.16 3.54 -10.53
N ARG A 9 22.96 4.61 -10.43
CA ARG A 9 22.48 5.99 -10.52
C ARG A 9 21.92 6.30 -11.91
N THR A 10 22.60 5.88 -12.97
CA THR A 10 22.14 6.04 -14.35
C THR A 10 20.80 5.34 -14.56
N LEU A 11 20.68 4.07 -14.16
CA LEU A 11 19.43 3.31 -14.22
C LEU A 11 18.30 4.05 -13.46
N SER A 12 18.56 4.46 -12.22
CA SER A 12 17.58 5.16 -11.40
C SER A 12 17.15 6.49 -12.05
N PHE A 13 18.08 7.29 -12.56
CA PHE A 13 17.75 8.62 -13.10
C PHE A 13 17.07 8.56 -14.47
N GLU A 14 17.59 7.75 -15.38
CA GLU A 14 17.13 7.69 -16.79
C GLU A 14 15.86 6.87 -16.98
N THR A 15 15.53 5.96 -16.06
CA THR A 15 14.28 5.20 -16.16
C THR A 15 13.08 6.15 -16.10
N ARG A 16 12.18 6.00 -17.08
CA ARG A 16 10.92 6.75 -17.14
C ARG A 16 9.93 6.16 -16.13
N PRO A 17 9.34 6.96 -15.23
CA PRO A 17 8.32 6.48 -14.31
C PRO A 17 7.14 5.83 -15.04
N SER A 18 6.64 4.72 -14.49
CA SER A 18 5.48 4.02 -15.02
C SER A 18 4.60 3.45 -13.91
N ILE A 19 3.37 3.09 -14.26
CA ILE A 19 2.42 2.43 -13.36
C ILE A 19 2.44 0.93 -13.61
N SER A 20 2.15 0.15 -12.56
CA SER A 20 1.77 -1.26 -12.67
C SER A 20 0.46 -1.52 -11.93
N ALA A 21 -0.47 -2.22 -12.58
CA ALA A 21 -1.73 -2.64 -11.99
C ALA A 21 -1.60 -3.86 -11.06
N GLU A 22 -0.41 -4.47 -10.94
CA GLU A 22 -0.17 -5.70 -10.16
C GLU A 22 -0.76 -5.64 -8.75
N ARG A 23 -0.38 -4.61 -7.97
CA ARG A 23 -0.87 -4.46 -6.59
C ARG A 23 -2.39 -4.35 -6.57
N ALA A 24 -2.95 -3.50 -7.42
CA ALA A 24 -4.40 -3.26 -7.47
C ALA A 24 -5.16 -4.54 -7.84
N LEU A 25 -4.60 -5.39 -8.71
CA LEU A 25 -5.18 -6.68 -9.06
C LEU A 25 -5.13 -7.67 -7.88
N LEU A 26 -3.97 -7.81 -7.23
CA LEU A 26 -3.81 -8.69 -6.07
C LEU A 26 -4.71 -8.27 -4.92
N GLU A 27 -4.77 -6.97 -4.63
CA GLU A 27 -5.63 -6.43 -3.59
C GLU A 27 -7.11 -6.63 -3.92
N THR A 28 -7.53 -6.35 -5.17
CA THR A 28 -8.90 -6.63 -5.62
C THR A 28 -9.26 -8.10 -5.43
N GLN A 29 -8.40 -9.02 -5.87
CA GLN A 29 -8.61 -10.46 -5.73
C GLN A 29 -8.76 -10.87 -4.26
N PHE A 30 -7.87 -10.40 -3.40
CA PHE A 30 -7.92 -10.68 -1.97
C PHE A 30 -9.22 -10.15 -1.34
N TYR A 31 -9.57 -8.90 -1.62
CA TYR A 31 -10.76 -8.25 -1.07
C TYR A 31 -12.07 -8.88 -1.56
N GLN A 32 -12.15 -9.31 -2.82
CA GLN A 32 -13.31 -10.07 -3.33
C GLN A 32 -13.55 -11.36 -2.55
N GLN A 33 -12.48 -11.99 -2.04
CA GLN A 33 -12.57 -13.23 -1.30
C GLN A 33 -12.79 -13.00 0.19
N GLU A 34 -12.12 -12.02 0.80
CA GLU A 34 -11.98 -11.91 2.26
C GLU A 34 -12.76 -10.77 2.91
N TYR A 35 -13.29 -9.82 2.15
CA TYR A 35 -14.02 -8.68 2.72
C TYR A 35 -15.25 -9.13 3.51
N GLY A 36 -15.42 -8.58 4.72
CA GLY A 36 -16.53 -8.91 5.62
C GLY A 36 -16.30 -10.15 6.50
N LYS A 37 -15.21 -10.90 6.33
CA LYS A 37 -14.90 -12.09 7.15
C LYS A 37 -14.05 -11.81 8.39
N HIS A 38 -13.36 -10.67 8.42
CA HIS A 38 -12.37 -10.33 9.44
C HIS A 38 -12.60 -8.92 9.99
N SER A 39 -12.07 -8.64 11.17
CA SER A 39 -11.96 -7.25 11.65
C SER A 39 -11.14 -6.42 10.67
N ILE A 40 -11.38 -5.10 10.62
CA ILE A 40 -10.66 -4.22 9.68
C ILE A 40 -9.13 -4.30 9.85
N PRO A 41 -8.56 -4.31 11.07
CA PRO A 41 -7.11 -4.46 11.25
C PRO A 41 -6.59 -5.77 10.67
N VAL A 42 -7.25 -6.90 10.98
CA VAL A 42 -6.84 -8.22 10.51
C VAL A 42 -6.98 -8.34 9.00
N LEU A 43 -8.07 -7.83 8.41
CA LEU A 43 -8.27 -7.79 6.97
C LEU A 43 -7.13 -7.07 6.26
N ARG A 44 -6.70 -5.91 6.80
CA ARG A 44 -5.59 -5.12 6.23
C ARG A 44 -4.25 -5.83 6.38
N ALA A 45 -4.00 -6.46 7.51
CA ALA A 45 -2.78 -7.24 7.72
C ALA A 45 -2.71 -8.48 6.82
N LEU A 46 -3.83 -9.20 6.64
CA LEU A 46 -3.92 -10.34 5.73
C LEU A 46 -3.75 -9.90 4.27
N CYS A 47 -4.32 -8.76 3.87
CA CYS A 47 -4.08 -8.20 2.55
C CYS A 47 -2.59 -7.87 2.35
N PHE A 48 -1.94 -7.27 3.35
CA PHE A 48 -0.50 -6.99 3.29
C PHE A 48 0.31 -8.28 3.15
N LYS A 49 -0.01 -9.31 3.94
CA LYS A 49 0.59 -10.64 3.82
C LYS A 49 0.40 -11.22 2.42
N TYR A 50 -0.81 -11.18 1.88
CA TYR A 50 -1.12 -11.65 0.53
C TYR A 50 -0.28 -10.93 -0.53
N LEU A 51 -0.11 -9.60 -0.41
CA LEU A 51 0.78 -8.83 -1.29
C LEU A 51 2.24 -9.29 -1.14
N CYS A 52 2.75 -9.44 0.08
CA CYS A 52 4.11 -9.91 0.34
C CYS A 52 4.38 -11.32 -0.22
N GLU A 53 3.39 -12.20 -0.24
CA GLU A 53 3.47 -13.55 -0.79
C GLU A 53 3.48 -13.58 -2.33
N HIS A 54 2.72 -12.69 -3.00
CA HIS A 54 2.41 -12.83 -4.43
C HIS A 54 3.06 -11.79 -5.33
N LYS A 55 3.40 -10.60 -4.80
CA LYS A 55 3.97 -9.51 -5.59
C LYS A 55 5.28 -9.94 -6.27
N THR A 56 5.51 -9.51 -7.50
CA THR A 56 6.78 -9.68 -8.22
C THR A 56 7.94 -9.09 -7.41
N ILE A 57 9.00 -9.88 -7.26
CA ILE A 57 10.28 -9.43 -6.69
C ILE A 57 11.18 -8.98 -7.83
N TYR A 58 11.85 -7.85 -7.63
CA TYR A 58 12.89 -7.35 -8.50
C TYR A 58 14.22 -7.32 -7.73
N ILE A 59 15.24 -7.91 -8.35
CA ILE A 59 16.64 -7.82 -7.92
C ILE A 59 17.41 -7.37 -9.17
N GLY A 60 17.90 -6.14 -9.14
CA GLY A 60 18.61 -5.54 -10.24
C GLY A 60 20.07 -5.98 -10.31
N ASP A 61 20.65 -5.88 -11.50
CA ASP A 61 22.10 -6.01 -11.67
C ASP A 61 22.82 -4.98 -10.77
N ASP A 62 23.96 -5.39 -10.19
CA ASP A 62 24.79 -4.54 -9.33
C ASP A 62 24.18 -4.12 -7.97
N GLU A 63 22.97 -4.57 -7.61
CA GLU A 63 22.35 -4.25 -6.32
C GLU A 63 23.02 -5.02 -5.16
N LEU A 64 23.32 -4.30 -4.08
CA LEU A 64 23.74 -4.88 -2.79
C LEU A 64 22.66 -4.76 -1.72
N ILE A 65 21.75 -3.79 -1.90
CA ILE A 65 20.56 -3.60 -1.10
C ILE A 65 19.42 -3.78 -2.09
N VAL A 66 18.55 -4.75 -1.83
CA VAL A 66 17.49 -5.17 -2.74
C VAL A 66 16.12 -4.76 -2.21
N GLY A 67 15.16 -4.68 -3.12
CA GLY A 67 13.76 -4.39 -2.81
C GLY A 67 13.25 -3.20 -3.61
N GLU A 68 12.24 -3.46 -4.43
CA GLU A 68 11.52 -2.44 -5.20
C GLU A 68 10.05 -2.38 -4.81
N ARG A 69 9.46 -1.18 -4.95
CA ARG A 69 8.02 -1.01 -4.66
C ARG A 69 7.14 -1.59 -5.76
N GLY A 70 7.62 -1.60 -7.00
CA GLY A 70 6.98 -2.19 -8.17
C GLY A 70 7.75 -3.41 -8.69
N PRO A 71 7.34 -3.94 -9.84
CA PRO A 71 8.04 -5.06 -10.49
C PRO A 71 9.38 -4.66 -11.13
N ALA A 72 9.73 -3.38 -11.18
CA ALA A 72 10.99 -2.86 -11.73
C ALA A 72 11.25 -1.41 -11.26
N PRO A 73 12.46 -0.85 -11.47
CA PRO A 73 12.81 0.50 -11.04
C PRO A 73 11.85 1.55 -11.59
N LYS A 74 11.41 2.47 -10.72
CA LYS A 74 10.43 3.54 -11.04
C LYS A 74 9.10 3.06 -11.64
N VAL A 75 8.81 1.76 -11.61
CA VAL A 75 7.46 1.23 -11.82
C VAL A 75 6.76 1.27 -10.47
N VAL A 76 5.63 1.96 -10.38
CA VAL A 76 4.97 2.21 -9.09
C VAL A 76 3.59 1.58 -9.05
N PRO A 77 3.18 0.99 -7.92
CA PRO A 77 1.83 0.49 -7.75
C PRO A 77 0.85 1.63 -7.55
N THR A 78 -0.43 1.29 -7.70
CA THR A 78 -1.58 2.13 -7.37
C THR A 78 -2.32 1.59 -6.14
N PHE A 79 -3.13 2.45 -5.53
CA PHE A 79 -3.81 2.19 -4.25
C PHE A 79 -5.32 2.41 -4.39
N PRO A 80 -6.06 1.50 -5.03
CA PRO A 80 -7.48 1.69 -5.36
C PRO A 80 -8.38 1.74 -4.12
N GLU A 81 -7.93 1.22 -2.98
CA GLU A 81 -8.60 1.34 -1.68
C GLU A 81 -8.61 2.78 -1.14
N LEU A 82 -7.62 3.60 -1.55
CA LEU A 82 -7.55 5.02 -1.23
C LEU A 82 -8.26 5.85 -2.29
N THR A 83 -7.86 5.68 -3.55
CA THR A 83 -8.47 6.32 -4.72
C THR A 83 -8.43 5.38 -5.90
N CYS A 84 -9.63 4.99 -6.36
CA CYS A 84 -9.78 4.25 -7.60
C CYS A 84 -9.78 5.22 -8.78
N HIS A 85 -8.69 5.21 -9.54
CA HIS A 85 -8.54 6.03 -10.75
C HIS A 85 -9.43 5.49 -11.86
N SER A 86 -10.04 6.40 -12.63
CA SER A 86 -10.75 6.06 -13.86
C SER A 86 -9.79 5.70 -15.00
N GLU A 87 -10.31 5.13 -16.10
CA GLU A 87 -9.51 4.93 -17.31
C GLU A 87 -8.98 6.26 -17.87
N GLU A 88 -9.77 7.33 -17.78
CA GLU A 88 -9.38 8.67 -18.22
C GLU A 88 -8.21 9.20 -17.38
N ASP A 89 -8.28 9.08 -16.05
CA ASP A 89 -7.18 9.48 -15.16
C ASP A 89 -5.88 8.78 -15.55
N LEU A 90 -5.94 7.46 -15.80
CA LEU A 90 -4.77 6.68 -16.20
C LEU A 90 -4.23 7.09 -17.58
N ARG A 91 -5.10 7.45 -18.52
CA ARG A 91 -4.70 7.96 -19.85
C ARG A 91 -4.04 9.33 -19.73
N ILE A 92 -4.58 10.23 -18.91
CA ILE A 92 -4.01 11.56 -18.66
C ILE A 92 -2.56 11.45 -18.15
N LEU A 93 -2.23 10.43 -17.34
CA LEU A 93 -0.85 10.25 -16.85
C LEU A 93 0.18 10.05 -17.97
N ASN A 94 -0.21 9.46 -19.12
CA ASN A 94 0.69 9.26 -20.26
C ASN A 94 1.05 10.58 -20.96
N ASP A 95 0.10 11.51 -21.02
CA ASP A 95 0.20 12.75 -21.80
C ASP A 95 0.57 13.98 -20.96
N ARG A 96 0.61 13.83 -19.62
CA ARG A 96 0.89 14.94 -18.71
C ARG A 96 2.31 15.50 -18.94
N PRO A 97 2.46 16.83 -19.16
CA PRO A 97 3.76 17.43 -19.49
C PRO A 97 4.73 17.44 -18.30
N MET A 98 4.20 17.45 -17.07
CA MET A 98 4.98 17.37 -15.84
C MET A 98 4.51 16.14 -15.05
N THR A 99 5.46 15.45 -14.41
CA THR A 99 5.19 14.30 -13.54
C THR A 99 4.30 13.22 -14.17
N GLY A 100 4.44 13.02 -15.49
CA GLY A 100 3.76 11.96 -16.22
C GLY A 100 4.32 10.58 -15.88
N TYR A 101 3.44 9.58 -15.92
CA TYR A 101 3.78 8.18 -15.75
C TYR A 101 3.35 7.43 -17.00
N ARG A 102 4.22 6.57 -17.53
CA ARG A 102 3.80 5.63 -18.57
C ARG A 102 2.80 4.63 -17.97
N VAL A 103 1.64 4.48 -18.57
CA VAL A 103 0.65 3.46 -18.22
C VAL A 103 0.42 2.59 -19.45
N ALA A 104 0.72 1.30 -19.35
CA ALA A 104 0.50 0.39 -20.47
C ALA A 104 -1.00 0.14 -20.69
N GLU A 105 -1.42 -0.10 -21.94
CA GLU A 105 -2.82 -0.44 -22.24
C GLU A 105 -3.29 -1.69 -21.49
N ALA A 106 -2.40 -2.63 -21.20
CA ALA A 106 -2.72 -3.81 -20.38
C ALA A 106 -3.08 -3.44 -18.94
N ASP A 107 -2.42 -2.44 -18.34
CA ASP A 107 -2.74 -1.95 -17.00
C ASP A 107 -4.05 -1.17 -16.99
N ILE A 108 -4.33 -0.38 -18.04
CA ILE A 108 -5.61 0.33 -18.21
C ILE A 108 -6.76 -0.68 -18.37
N ALA A 109 -6.57 -1.71 -19.20
CA ALA A 109 -7.55 -2.78 -19.38
C ALA A 109 -7.78 -3.56 -18.07
N ALA A 110 -6.72 -3.88 -17.33
CA ALA A 110 -6.83 -4.49 -16.01
C ALA A 110 -7.66 -3.64 -15.04
N TYR A 111 -7.50 -2.31 -15.11
CA TYR A 111 -8.30 -1.38 -14.33
C TYR A 111 -9.78 -1.43 -14.71
N ARG A 112 -10.09 -1.26 -16.00
CA ARG A 112 -11.45 -1.32 -16.53
C ARG A 112 -12.16 -2.62 -16.18
N ASP A 113 -11.48 -3.74 -16.39
CA ASP A 113 -12.11 -5.05 -16.38
C ASP A 113 -12.21 -5.66 -14.97
N LYS A 114 -11.33 -5.26 -14.04
CA LYS A 114 -11.21 -5.89 -12.72
C LYS A 114 -11.20 -4.91 -11.54
N VAL A 115 -10.39 -3.84 -11.61
CA VAL A 115 -10.17 -2.95 -10.45
C VAL A 115 -11.36 -2.02 -10.25
N ILE A 116 -11.74 -1.24 -11.28
CA ILE A 116 -12.83 -0.25 -11.21
C ILE A 116 -14.15 -0.91 -10.79
N PRO A 117 -14.59 -2.04 -11.39
CA PRO A 117 -15.86 -2.67 -11.01
C PRO A 117 -15.93 -3.07 -9.54
N TYR A 118 -14.79 -3.33 -8.89
CA TYR A 118 -14.75 -3.64 -7.47
C TYR A 118 -14.60 -2.39 -6.60
N TRP A 119 -13.71 -1.46 -6.94
CA TRP A 119 -13.37 -0.36 -6.03
C TRP A 119 -14.25 0.87 -6.16
N GLN A 120 -15.02 1.00 -7.24
CA GLN A 120 -16.02 2.06 -7.39
C GLN A 120 -17.04 1.99 -6.24
N GLY A 121 -17.29 3.14 -5.62
CA GLY A 121 -18.12 3.29 -4.42
C GLY A 121 -17.50 2.74 -3.13
N ARG A 122 -16.27 2.21 -3.17
CA ARG A 122 -15.58 1.61 -2.02
C ARG A 122 -14.30 2.34 -1.61
N SER A 123 -13.77 3.21 -2.46
CA SER A 123 -12.53 3.94 -2.18
C SER A 123 -12.71 4.93 -1.03
N MET A 124 -11.63 5.17 -0.28
CA MET A 124 -11.64 6.15 0.81
C MET A 124 -12.04 7.55 0.32
N ARG A 125 -11.56 7.96 -0.86
CA ARG A 125 -11.93 9.22 -1.49
C ARG A 125 -13.44 9.34 -1.66
N GLU A 126 -14.09 8.35 -2.29
CA GLU A 126 -15.53 8.40 -2.52
C GLU A 126 -16.31 8.48 -1.20
N ARG A 127 -15.87 7.73 -0.17
CA ARG A 127 -16.47 7.77 1.17
C ARG A 127 -16.32 9.12 1.86
N ILE A 128 -15.17 9.79 1.72
CA ILE A 128 -14.98 11.14 2.26
C ILE A 128 -15.93 12.09 1.54
N PHE A 129 -15.86 12.13 0.21
CA PHE A 129 -16.62 13.09 -0.59
C PHE A 129 -18.13 12.81 -0.63
N SER A 130 -18.62 11.65 -0.17
CA SER A 130 -20.06 11.42 0.02
C SER A 130 -20.60 12.01 1.33
N GLU A 131 -19.74 12.30 2.31
CA GLU A 131 -20.13 12.71 3.66
C GLU A 131 -19.77 14.19 3.98
N VAL A 132 -18.91 14.82 3.18
CA VAL A 132 -18.54 16.23 3.41
C VAL A 132 -19.73 17.19 3.21
N PRO A 133 -19.91 18.19 4.09
CA PRO A 133 -20.93 19.23 3.91
C PRO A 133 -20.76 20.03 2.61
N GLU A 134 -21.84 20.63 2.13
CA GLU A 134 -21.82 21.40 0.88
C GLU A 134 -20.91 22.63 0.96
N GLU A 135 -20.89 23.31 2.11
CA GLU A 135 -20.03 24.47 2.34
C GLU A 135 -18.55 24.08 2.35
N TRP A 136 -18.24 22.86 2.81
CA TRP A 136 -16.89 22.31 2.73
C TRP A 136 -16.51 22.10 1.26
N ARG A 137 -17.36 21.43 0.48
CA ARG A 137 -17.12 21.16 -0.95
C ARG A 137 -16.92 22.44 -1.73
N ALA A 138 -17.79 23.43 -1.54
CA ALA A 138 -17.70 24.72 -2.23
C ALA A 138 -16.36 25.43 -1.94
N ALA A 139 -15.87 25.40 -0.71
CA ALA A 139 -14.59 26.00 -0.35
C ALA A 139 -13.39 25.24 -0.93
N TYR A 140 -13.44 23.90 -0.97
CA TYR A 140 -12.44 23.06 -1.62
C TYR A 140 -12.38 23.33 -3.13
N GLU A 141 -13.53 23.36 -3.81
CA GLU A 141 -13.63 23.62 -5.26
C GLU A 141 -13.22 25.05 -5.63
N ALA A 142 -13.44 26.02 -4.74
CA ALA A 142 -12.93 27.39 -4.88
C ALA A 142 -11.42 27.51 -4.63
N GLY A 143 -10.74 26.43 -4.22
CA GLY A 143 -9.30 26.40 -3.96
C GLY A 143 -8.88 27.11 -2.67
N LEU A 144 -9.78 27.25 -1.69
CA LEU A 144 -9.46 27.89 -0.41
C LEU A 144 -8.57 27.01 0.49
N TYR A 145 -8.71 25.69 0.38
CA TYR A 145 -7.84 24.70 1.02
C TYR A 145 -7.81 23.39 0.23
N THR A 146 -6.91 22.48 0.62
CA THR A 146 -6.76 21.15 0.01
C THR A 146 -7.01 20.05 1.03
N GLU A 147 -7.44 18.87 0.60
CA GLU A 147 -7.60 17.69 1.46
C GLU A 147 -6.45 16.72 1.24
N PHE A 148 -5.55 16.59 2.21
CA PHE A 148 -4.33 15.80 2.02
C PHE A 148 -4.59 14.29 1.87
N MET A 149 -5.60 13.79 2.58
CA MET A 149 -5.92 12.37 2.62
C MET A 149 -6.77 11.92 1.42
N GLU A 150 -7.17 12.82 0.51
CA GLU A 150 -8.09 12.49 -0.59
C GLU A 150 -7.53 11.47 -1.59
N GLN A 151 -6.20 11.30 -1.66
CA GLN A 151 -5.50 10.38 -2.56
C GLN A 151 -4.37 9.60 -1.87
N ARG A 152 -4.19 9.78 -0.56
CA ARG A 152 -3.05 9.23 0.20
C ARG A 152 -3.47 8.85 1.60
N ALA A 153 -2.84 7.81 2.14
CA ALA A 153 -2.94 7.54 3.58
C ALA A 153 -2.23 8.66 4.37
N PRO A 154 -2.60 8.91 5.64
CA PRO A 154 -2.03 9.99 6.45
C PRO A 154 -0.49 9.98 6.45
N GLY A 155 0.15 8.82 6.64
CA GLY A 155 1.61 8.71 6.60
C GLY A 155 2.29 9.67 7.58
N HIS A 156 3.25 10.47 7.10
CA HIS A 156 3.94 11.53 7.86
C HIS A 156 4.52 11.06 9.21
N THR A 157 5.22 9.93 9.19
CA THR A 157 5.89 9.35 10.36
C THR A 157 7.37 9.09 10.06
N ALA A 158 8.17 8.93 11.11
CA ALA A 158 9.56 8.54 11.06
C ALA A 158 9.79 7.34 11.98
N LEU A 159 10.64 6.40 11.55
CA LEU A 159 11.04 5.27 12.39
C LEU A 159 11.97 5.74 13.52
N ASP A 160 11.93 5.01 14.63
CA ASP A 160 12.92 5.12 15.69
C ASP A 160 14.10 4.14 15.46
N GLY A 161 14.93 3.93 16.48
CA GLY A 161 16.08 3.01 16.42
C GLY A 161 15.75 1.53 16.60
N THR A 162 14.49 1.17 16.88
CA THR A 162 14.14 -0.18 17.34
C THR A 162 14.47 -1.25 16.30
N ILE A 163 14.34 -0.93 15.01
CA ILE A 163 14.62 -1.87 13.91
C ILE A 163 16.09 -2.32 13.83
N TYR A 164 17.00 -1.60 14.48
CA TYR A 164 18.43 -1.96 14.52
C TYR A 164 18.76 -2.89 15.69
N GLU A 165 17.86 -3.03 16.65
CA GLU A 165 18.04 -3.82 17.88
C GLU A 165 17.12 -5.04 17.94
N GLN A 166 15.99 -5.01 17.23
CA GLN A 166 14.94 -6.03 17.30
C GLN A 166 14.47 -6.45 15.90
N GLY A 167 14.38 -7.76 15.68
CA GLY A 167 13.81 -8.34 14.47
C GLY A 167 12.30 -8.55 14.56
N MET A 168 11.67 -8.90 13.44
CA MET A 168 10.22 -9.19 13.38
C MET A 168 9.82 -10.35 14.31
N VAL A 169 10.71 -11.32 14.55
CA VAL A 169 10.48 -12.42 15.51
C VAL A 169 10.44 -11.92 16.96
N ASP A 170 11.26 -10.92 17.32
CA ASP A 170 11.21 -10.29 18.65
C ASP A 170 9.88 -9.55 18.85
N PHE A 171 9.41 -8.84 17.82
CA PHE A 171 8.10 -8.20 17.84
C PHE A 171 6.97 -9.21 17.98
N GLN A 172 7.00 -10.33 17.24
CA GLN A 172 6.00 -11.41 17.38
C GLN A 172 5.96 -11.95 18.82
N ARG A 173 7.12 -12.16 19.46
CA ARG A 173 7.18 -12.57 20.87
C ARG A 173 6.51 -11.54 21.78
N ARG A 174 6.87 -10.26 21.66
CA ARG A 174 6.28 -9.15 22.45
C ARG A 174 4.77 -9.04 22.26
N ILE A 175 4.29 -9.23 21.04
CA ILE A 175 2.86 -9.20 20.71
C ILE A 175 2.12 -10.37 21.39
N ARG A 176 2.66 -11.58 21.32
CA ARG A 176 2.06 -12.77 21.98
C ARG A 176 2.01 -12.61 23.50
N GLU A 177 3.07 -12.11 24.11
CA GLU A 177 3.10 -11.77 25.54
C GLU A 177 2.00 -10.77 25.89
N ARG A 178 1.79 -9.75 25.04
CA ARG A 178 0.75 -8.75 25.25
C ARG A 178 -0.67 -9.32 25.09
N ILE A 179 -0.87 -10.22 24.14
CA ILE A 179 -2.15 -10.94 23.94
C ILE A 179 -2.50 -11.76 25.18
N VAL A 180 -1.55 -12.52 25.74
CA VAL A 180 -1.76 -13.34 26.95
C VAL A 180 -2.11 -12.46 28.16
N ALA A 181 -1.60 -11.24 28.21
CA ALA A 181 -1.82 -10.29 29.30
C ALA A 181 -3.11 -9.45 29.16
N LEU A 182 -3.97 -9.71 28.17
CA LEU A 182 -5.23 -8.98 28.01
C LEU A 182 -6.23 -9.33 29.12
N ASP A 183 -6.82 -8.31 29.74
CA ASP A 183 -7.83 -8.46 30.79
C ASP A 183 -9.25 -8.37 30.22
N TYR A 184 -9.78 -9.49 29.74
CA TYR A 184 -11.14 -9.55 29.19
C TYR A 184 -12.26 -9.32 30.22
N LEU A 185 -11.96 -9.32 31.52
CA LEU A 185 -12.96 -9.12 32.56
C LEU A 185 -13.15 -7.64 32.89
N ASN A 186 -12.06 -6.87 32.91
CA ASN A 186 -12.10 -5.46 33.36
C ASN A 186 -11.73 -4.44 32.28
N ASP A 187 -11.18 -4.84 31.13
CA ASP A 187 -10.86 -3.94 30.01
C ASP A 187 -11.90 -4.09 28.89
N SER A 188 -12.78 -3.10 28.74
CA SER A 188 -13.81 -3.10 27.71
C SER A 188 -13.26 -3.06 26.27
N GLU A 189 -11.99 -2.68 26.09
CA GLU A 189 -11.33 -2.65 24.78
C GLU A 189 -10.47 -3.91 24.54
N ALA A 190 -10.46 -4.89 25.45
CA ALA A 190 -9.60 -6.07 25.34
C ALA A 190 -9.77 -6.81 24.00
N SER A 191 -11.01 -6.92 23.51
CA SER A 191 -11.32 -7.53 22.21
C SER A 191 -10.75 -6.72 21.03
N ASP A 192 -10.87 -5.40 21.06
CA ASP A 192 -10.34 -4.54 19.99
C ASP A 192 -8.80 -4.53 20.00
N LYS A 193 -8.20 -4.51 21.20
CA LYS A 193 -6.75 -4.66 21.39
C LYS A 193 -6.25 -6.00 20.87
N TYR A 194 -7.00 -7.09 21.12
CA TYR A 194 -6.67 -8.41 20.58
C TYR A 194 -6.63 -8.41 19.05
N GLU A 195 -7.66 -7.86 18.39
CA GLU A 195 -7.71 -7.82 16.92
C GLU A 195 -6.59 -6.96 16.32
N GLN A 196 -6.23 -5.85 16.97
CA GLN A 196 -5.08 -5.04 16.57
C GLN A 196 -3.75 -5.79 16.76
N LEU A 197 -3.53 -6.44 17.90
CA LEU A 197 -2.32 -7.22 18.18
C LEU A 197 -2.18 -8.39 17.20
N LYS A 198 -3.27 -9.10 16.91
CA LYS A 198 -3.32 -10.16 15.91
C LYS A 198 -2.95 -9.64 14.51
N ALA A 199 -3.46 -8.47 14.13
CA ALA A 199 -3.08 -7.83 12.86
C ALA A 199 -1.59 -7.48 12.81
N MET A 200 -1.01 -6.96 13.91
CA MET A 200 0.43 -6.67 14.00
C MET A 200 1.29 -7.94 13.88
N GLU A 201 0.86 -9.06 14.48
CA GLU A 201 1.57 -10.34 14.37
C GLU A 201 1.62 -10.84 12.92
N ILE A 202 0.48 -10.77 12.22
CA ILE A 202 0.37 -11.10 10.79
C ILE A 202 1.26 -10.19 9.93
N ALA A 203 1.32 -8.90 10.24
CA ALA A 203 2.18 -7.96 9.52
C ALA A 203 3.67 -8.26 9.73
N CYS A 204 4.07 -8.70 10.92
CA CYS A 204 5.44 -9.17 11.18
C CYS A 204 5.77 -10.41 10.33
N GLU A 205 4.84 -11.37 10.25
CA GLU A 205 4.99 -12.56 9.41
C GLU A 205 5.12 -12.19 7.92
N ALA A 206 4.27 -11.28 7.44
CA ALA A 206 4.30 -10.78 6.07
C ALA A 206 5.67 -10.17 5.70
N ALA A 207 6.25 -9.37 6.60
CA ALA A 207 7.57 -8.77 6.39
C ALA A 207 8.68 -9.83 6.30
N ILE A 208 8.61 -10.87 7.14
CA ILE A 208 9.55 -12.02 7.09
C ILE A 208 9.42 -12.74 5.75
N ILE A 209 8.19 -13.12 5.35
CA ILE A 209 7.92 -13.79 4.07
C ILE A 209 8.48 -12.97 2.90
N PHE A 210 8.25 -11.65 2.92
CA PHE A 210 8.75 -10.79 1.85
C PHE A 210 10.28 -10.83 1.79
N ALA A 211 10.98 -10.74 2.92
CA ALA A 211 12.43 -10.84 2.97
C ALA A 211 12.95 -12.21 2.52
N GLU A 212 12.32 -13.30 2.94
CA GLU A 212 12.67 -14.67 2.53
C GLU A 212 12.53 -14.89 1.03
N ARG A 213 11.55 -14.24 0.37
CA ARG A 213 11.40 -14.28 -1.10
C ARG A 213 12.51 -13.56 -1.86
N HIS A 214 13.33 -12.74 -1.20
CA HIS A 214 14.51 -12.10 -1.82
C HIS A 214 15.82 -12.85 -1.57
N ALA A 215 15.82 -13.87 -0.70
CA ALA A 215 17.00 -14.67 -0.35
C ALA A 215 17.29 -15.75 -1.41
#